data_AF-A0A1D3JEH3-F1
#
_entry.id   AF-A0A1D3JEH3-F1
#
_cell.length_a   1.000
_cell.length_b   1.000
_cell.length_c   1.000
_cell.angle_alpha   90.00
_cell.angle_beta   90.00
_cell.angle_gamma   90.00
#
_symmetry.space_group_name_H-M   'P 1'
#
loop_
_entity.id
_entity.type
_entity.pdbx_description
1 polymer ?
#
loop_
_entity_poly.entity_id
_entity_poly.type
_entity_poly.pdbx_seq_one_letter_code
_entity_poly.pdbx_strand_id
1 'polypeptide(L)'
;MSETVDFLNYLTSTSRYKYLDNYYRYHSNEDKCEKLKNDFQRYPQIYDFCRSLTGNLGNFDKLKSDGLFDDDRCRYLNLWINDRLIDMGLDTKSMDYISIIGKIINLFTDYKMYEKNCYYVFYLMDGEDYKKMRKLYNYIMDYGIIKYYANGEYNYECNTKNVDYIKDGVNAYNDIKRDCAQNNEKYYCIAMRDFEKVNNKDDLLKLQCKKIKSEFPSEVERTDQLRQGQHAFRDAYHSDGSQVQGNQMESETPDSHSLSTFEIVMSLFFPFLGLLVIFFILYKFTPFGSWLDSNVLKRKKISHNLHEDDETAEDILDKTYSHMNTPYQSKLHQVGYNSL
;
A
#
# COMPACT_ATOMS: atom_id res chain seq x y z
N MET A 1 2.88 20.33 -17.19
CA MET A 1 1.67 19.79 -16.56
C MET A 1 2.12 18.95 -15.38
N SER A 2 1.60 19.18 -14.18
CA SER A 2 1.86 18.32 -13.02
C SER A 2 1.05 17.03 -13.16
N GLU A 3 1.65 15.92 -12.76
CA GLU A 3 0.99 14.62 -12.76
C GLU A 3 0.54 14.29 -11.34
N THR A 4 -0.75 13.99 -11.18
CA THR A 4 -1.28 13.49 -9.91
C THR A 4 -0.82 12.04 -9.74
N VAL A 5 -0.14 11.75 -8.63
CA VAL A 5 0.32 10.39 -8.33
C VAL A 5 -0.24 9.94 -6.99
N ASP A 6 -0.81 8.74 -6.97
CA ASP A 6 -1.10 8.01 -5.73
C ASP A 6 0.07 7.08 -5.42
N PHE A 7 1.07 7.59 -4.70
CA PHE A 7 2.32 6.85 -4.50
C PHE A 7 2.11 5.60 -3.65
N LEU A 8 0.97 5.48 -2.98
CA LEU A 8 0.59 4.30 -2.20
C LEU A 8 0.53 3.02 -3.06
N ASN A 9 0.40 3.16 -4.37
CA ASN A 9 0.44 2.02 -5.31
C ASN A 9 1.86 1.51 -5.57
N TYR A 10 2.90 2.27 -5.22
CA TYR A 10 4.30 1.97 -5.52
C TYR A 10 5.15 1.74 -4.26
N LEU A 11 4.52 1.55 -3.09
CA LEU A 11 5.23 1.40 -1.83
C LEU A 11 6.16 0.17 -1.85
N THR A 12 7.43 0.42 -1.52
CA THR A 12 8.47 -0.60 -1.40
C THR A 12 8.06 -1.70 -0.42
N SER A 13 7.48 -1.32 0.73
CA SER A 13 6.99 -2.26 1.74
C SER A 13 6.00 -3.28 1.17
N THR A 14 5.11 -2.82 0.30
CA THR A 14 4.09 -3.66 -0.36
C THR A 14 4.73 -4.57 -1.42
N SER A 15 5.60 -4.04 -2.27
CA SER A 15 6.32 -4.86 -3.27
C SER A 15 7.21 -5.91 -2.59
N ARG A 16 7.93 -5.56 -1.51
CA ARG A 16 8.79 -6.48 -0.76
C ARG A 16 8.02 -7.64 -0.14
N TYR A 17 6.82 -7.40 0.41
CA TYR A 17 6.00 -8.50 0.92
C TYR A 17 5.46 -9.39 -0.20
N LYS A 18 5.03 -8.81 -1.33
CA LYS A 18 4.63 -9.59 -2.52
C LYS A 18 5.79 -10.42 -3.08
N TYR A 19 7.00 -9.89 -3.07
CA TYR A 19 8.21 -10.62 -3.45
C TYR A 19 8.41 -11.85 -2.54
N LEU A 20 8.32 -11.68 -1.22
CA LEU A 20 8.42 -12.78 -0.26
C LEU A 20 7.27 -13.79 -0.40
N ASP A 21 6.07 -13.35 -0.78
CA ASP A 21 4.94 -14.26 -1.02
C ASP A 21 5.16 -15.16 -2.24
N ASN A 22 5.85 -14.70 -3.27
CA ASN A 22 5.77 -15.33 -4.59
C ASN A 22 7.11 -15.83 -5.15
N TYR A 23 8.20 -15.08 -4.98
CA TYR A 23 9.41 -15.25 -5.79
C TYR A 23 10.05 -16.64 -5.63
N TYR A 24 10.28 -17.08 -4.38
CA TYR A 24 10.87 -18.39 -4.11
C TYR A 24 9.84 -19.49 -3.80
N ARG A 25 8.54 -19.23 -3.99
CA ARG A 25 7.47 -20.18 -3.62
C ARG A 25 7.57 -21.54 -4.32
N TYR A 26 8.06 -21.58 -5.56
CA TYR A 26 8.30 -22.82 -6.31
C TYR A 26 9.55 -23.60 -5.88
N HIS A 27 10.40 -22.99 -5.05
CA HIS A 27 11.56 -23.64 -4.42
C HIS A 27 11.25 -24.11 -2.99
N SER A 28 9.97 -24.25 -2.66
CA SER A 28 9.50 -24.65 -1.35
C SER A 28 9.78 -26.12 -1.02
N ASN A 29 9.74 -26.45 0.27
CA ASN A 29 9.78 -27.83 0.72
C ASN A 29 8.35 -28.34 0.90
N GLU A 30 7.83 -29.02 -0.13
CA GLU A 30 6.44 -29.49 -0.17
C GLU A 30 6.12 -30.46 0.98
N ASP A 31 7.03 -31.38 1.32
CA ASP A 31 6.83 -32.36 2.40
C ASP A 31 6.62 -31.68 3.77
N LYS A 32 7.46 -30.70 4.09
CA LYS A 32 7.31 -29.92 5.34
C LYS A 32 6.00 -29.14 5.36
N CYS A 33 5.56 -28.63 4.20
CA CYS A 33 4.35 -27.83 4.11
C CYS A 33 3.07 -28.67 4.13
N GLU A 34 3.05 -29.85 3.52
CA GLU A 34 1.94 -30.80 3.68
C GLU A 34 1.84 -31.26 5.15
N LYS A 35 2.97 -31.50 5.82
CA LYS A 35 2.97 -31.79 7.26
C LYS A 35 2.35 -30.65 8.07
N LEU A 36 2.76 -29.39 7.83
CA LEU A 36 2.21 -28.24 8.54
C LEU A 36 0.71 -28.06 8.29
N LYS A 37 0.28 -28.22 7.04
CA LYS A 37 -1.15 -28.18 6.66
C LYS A 37 -1.96 -29.26 7.37
N ASN A 38 -1.43 -30.48 7.47
CA ASN A 38 -2.09 -31.58 8.19
C ASN A 38 -2.20 -31.32 9.69
N ASP A 39 -1.20 -30.67 10.28
CA ASP A 39 -1.21 -30.26 11.70
C ASP A 39 -2.22 -29.11 11.95
N PHE A 40 -2.46 -28.23 10.97
CA PHE A 40 -3.24 -26.99 11.12
C PHE A 40 -4.34 -26.81 10.07
N GLN A 41 -5.17 -27.84 9.86
CA GLN A 41 -6.18 -27.90 8.79
C GLN A 41 -7.23 -26.78 8.84
N ARG A 42 -7.45 -26.16 10.01
CA ARG A 42 -8.36 -25.03 10.19
C ARG A 42 -7.91 -23.77 9.43
N TYR A 43 -6.63 -23.66 9.12
CA TYR A 43 -6.02 -22.47 8.51
C TYR A 43 -5.69 -22.78 7.05
N PRO A 44 -6.63 -22.57 6.09
CA PRO A 44 -6.41 -22.96 4.69
C PRO A 44 -5.21 -22.24 4.05
N GLN A 45 -4.85 -21.05 4.54
CA GLN A 45 -3.70 -20.29 4.05
C GLN A 45 -2.34 -20.83 4.53
N ILE A 46 -2.31 -21.72 5.54
CA ILE A 46 -1.06 -22.15 6.20
C ILE A 46 -0.11 -22.86 5.24
N TYR A 47 -0.67 -23.63 4.30
CA TYR A 47 0.10 -24.35 3.29
C TYR A 47 0.83 -23.38 2.35
N ASP A 48 0.11 -22.38 1.86
CA ASP A 48 0.65 -21.37 0.96
C ASP A 48 1.71 -20.51 1.63
N PHE A 49 1.45 -20.08 2.87
CA PHE A 49 2.43 -19.41 3.70
C PHE A 49 3.69 -20.27 3.90
N CYS A 50 3.54 -21.55 4.21
CA CYS A 50 4.69 -22.44 4.39
C CYS A 50 5.50 -22.57 3.10
N ARG A 51 4.85 -22.64 1.94
CA ARG A 51 5.58 -22.71 0.67
C ARG A 51 6.43 -21.47 0.47
N SER A 52 5.86 -20.29 0.64
CA SER A 52 6.60 -19.03 0.56
C SER A 52 7.74 -18.98 1.59
N LEU A 53 7.46 -19.35 2.84
CA LEU A 53 8.45 -19.35 3.93
C LEU A 53 9.62 -20.30 3.65
N THR A 54 9.35 -21.57 3.37
CA THR A 54 10.41 -22.57 3.13
C THR A 54 11.22 -22.26 1.87
N GLY A 55 10.59 -21.68 0.84
CA GLY A 55 11.29 -21.17 -0.34
C GLY A 55 12.24 -20.02 -0.01
N ASN A 56 11.76 -19.04 0.77
CA ASN A 56 12.57 -17.91 1.23
C ASN A 56 13.73 -18.35 2.14
N LEU A 57 13.48 -19.25 3.09
CA LEU A 57 14.52 -19.79 3.98
C LEU A 57 15.60 -20.54 3.20
N GLY A 58 15.19 -21.37 2.23
CA GLY A 58 16.12 -22.09 1.36
C GLY A 58 16.97 -21.21 0.45
N ASN A 59 16.50 -19.98 0.16
CA ASN A 59 17.17 -19.03 -0.71
C ASN A 59 17.54 -17.73 0.02
N PHE A 60 17.71 -17.78 1.34
CA PHE A 60 17.86 -16.59 2.18
C PHE A 60 18.98 -15.65 1.71
N ASP A 61 20.14 -16.19 1.34
CA ASP A 61 21.31 -15.40 0.92
C ASP A 61 21.07 -14.66 -0.41
N LYS A 62 20.07 -15.09 -1.18
CA LYS A 62 19.66 -14.51 -2.46
C LYS A 62 18.44 -13.61 -2.35
N LEU A 63 17.91 -13.38 -1.13
CA LEU A 63 16.84 -12.42 -0.95
C LEU A 63 17.34 -11.00 -1.27
N LYS A 64 16.47 -10.20 -1.90
CA LYS A 64 16.74 -8.78 -2.17
C LYS A 64 17.00 -8.04 -0.85
N SER A 65 17.97 -7.15 -0.88
CA SER A 65 18.40 -6.29 0.22
C SER A 65 18.39 -4.86 -0.31
N ASP A 66 17.76 -3.97 0.43
CA ASP A 66 17.63 -2.54 0.11
C ASP A 66 18.75 -1.72 0.75
N GLY A 67 19.51 -2.30 1.68
CA GLY A 67 20.57 -1.59 2.42
C GLY A 67 20.03 -0.52 3.39
N LEU A 68 18.73 -0.55 3.71
CA LEU A 68 18.10 0.41 4.62
C LEU A 68 18.44 0.16 6.10
N PHE A 69 18.81 -1.08 6.43
CA PHE A 69 19.12 -1.52 7.78
C PHE A 69 20.26 -2.54 7.75
N ASP A 70 20.98 -2.65 8.86
CA ASP A 70 21.81 -3.83 9.13
C ASP A 70 20.92 -5.08 9.17
N ASP A 71 21.30 -6.14 8.44
CA ASP A 71 20.56 -7.40 8.31
C ASP A 71 19.11 -7.25 7.82
N ASP A 72 18.86 -6.28 6.93
CA ASP A 72 17.54 -5.96 6.38
C ASP A 72 16.77 -7.18 5.85
N ARG A 73 17.44 -8.13 5.19
CA ARG A 73 16.87 -9.41 4.73
C ARG A 73 16.14 -10.15 5.86
N CYS A 74 16.79 -10.28 7.02
CA CYS A 74 16.21 -11.00 8.14
C CYS A 74 15.05 -10.24 8.77
N ARG A 75 15.19 -8.91 8.89
CA ARG A 75 14.15 -8.04 9.45
C ARG A 75 12.89 -8.09 8.60
N TYR A 76 13.04 -7.97 7.30
CA TYR A 76 11.92 -8.05 6.36
C TYR A 76 11.24 -9.41 6.38
N LEU A 77 12.03 -10.49 6.39
CA LEU A 77 11.49 -11.83 6.51
C LEU A 77 10.67 -11.99 7.81
N ASN A 78 11.19 -11.50 8.94
CA ASN A 78 10.50 -11.54 10.21
C ASN A 78 9.19 -10.73 10.21
N LEU A 79 9.20 -9.51 9.65
CA LEU A 79 8.01 -8.67 9.55
C LEU A 79 6.95 -9.37 8.69
N TRP A 80 7.34 -9.84 7.51
CA TRP A 80 6.47 -10.55 6.59
C TRP A 80 5.84 -11.80 7.22
N ILE A 81 6.61 -12.60 7.97
CA ILE A 81 6.07 -13.76 8.68
C ILE A 81 4.94 -13.34 9.61
N ASN A 82 5.17 -12.34 10.46
CA ASN A 82 4.16 -11.91 11.43
C ASN A 82 2.95 -11.26 10.76
N ASP A 83 3.16 -10.49 9.69
CA ASP A 83 2.12 -9.91 8.85
C ASP A 83 1.16 -11.00 8.36
N ARG A 84 1.71 -12.06 7.76
CA ARG A 84 0.91 -13.17 7.22
C ARG A 84 0.23 -13.99 8.30
N LEU A 85 0.86 -14.19 9.46
CA LEU A 85 0.21 -14.87 10.58
C LEU A 85 -0.98 -14.07 11.13
N ILE A 86 -0.88 -12.74 11.20
CA ILE A 86 -1.98 -11.87 11.63
C ILE A 86 -3.10 -11.88 10.58
N ASP A 87 -2.76 -11.81 9.29
CA ASP A 87 -3.73 -11.84 8.19
C ASP A 87 -4.52 -13.15 8.12
N MET A 88 -3.97 -14.25 8.65
CA MET A 88 -4.69 -15.52 8.81
C MET A 88 -5.78 -15.48 9.89
N GLY A 89 -5.88 -14.40 10.66
CA GLY A 89 -6.84 -14.28 11.77
C GLY A 89 -6.50 -15.18 12.95
N LEU A 90 -5.21 -15.51 13.15
CA LEU A 90 -4.75 -16.28 14.29
C LEU A 90 -4.94 -15.47 15.58
N ASP A 91 -5.66 -16.03 16.54
CA ASP A 91 -5.67 -15.47 17.89
C ASP A 91 -4.29 -15.72 18.52
N THR A 92 -3.57 -14.64 18.78
CA THR A 92 -2.24 -14.64 19.44
C THR A 92 -2.22 -15.38 20.79
N LYS A 93 -3.37 -15.57 21.43
CA LYS A 93 -3.49 -16.30 22.71
C LYS A 93 -3.85 -17.78 22.53
N SER A 94 -4.13 -18.22 21.31
CA SER A 94 -4.51 -19.61 21.02
C SER A 94 -3.33 -20.57 21.08
N MET A 95 -3.61 -21.83 21.45
CA MET A 95 -2.62 -22.91 21.37
C MET A 95 -2.15 -23.16 19.92
N ASP A 96 -3.02 -22.92 18.94
CA ASP A 96 -2.67 -23.04 17.51
C ASP A 96 -1.60 -22.01 17.13
N TYR A 97 -1.76 -20.74 17.55
CA TYR A 97 -0.74 -19.70 17.33
C TYR A 97 0.61 -20.11 17.93
N ILE A 98 0.64 -20.50 19.21
CA ILE A 98 1.88 -20.93 19.89
C ILE A 98 2.52 -22.12 19.15
N SER A 99 1.71 -23.08 18.72
CA SER A 99 2.19 -24.28 18.02
C SER A 99 2.73 -23.96 16.63
N ILE A 100 2.07 -23.06 15.88
CA ILE A 100 2.54 -22.58 14.57
C ILE A 100 3.87 -21.86 14.72
N ILE A 101 4.01 -20.96 15.71
CA ILE A 101 5.28 -20.30 16.03
C ILE A 101 6.38 -21.33 16.30
N GLY A 102 6.09 -22.36 17.10
CA GLY A 102 7.04 -23.45 17.35
C GLY A 102 7.49 -24.17 16.07
N LYS A 103 6.58 -24.39 15.11
CA LYS A 103 6.92 -24.99 13.81
C LYS A 103 7.78 -24.05 12.97
N ILE A 104 7.51 -22.74 12.99
CA ILE A 104 8.33 -21.74 12.30
C ILE A 104 9.74 -21.71 12.89
N ILE A 105 9.88 -21.74 14.22
CA ILE A 105 11.19 -21.81 14.88
C ILE A 105 11.96 -23.08 14.47
N ASN A 106 11.28 -24.22 14.37
CA ASN A 106 11.88 -25.45 13.86
C ASN A 106 12.33 -25.30 12.40
N LEU A 107 11.55 -24.63 11.55
CA LEU A 107 11.98 -24.32 10.18
C LEU A 107 13.23 -23.45 10.18
N PHE A 108 13.31 -22.40 11.01
CA PHE A 108 14.53 -21.58 11.11
C PHE A 108 15.75 -22.40 11.52
N THR A 109 15.56 -23.37 12.43
CA THR A 109 16.62 -24.30 12.85
C THR A 109 17.05 -25.22 11.70
N ASP A 110 16.09 -25.85 11.01
CA ASP A 110 16.35 -26.78 9.92
C ASP A 110 17.10 -26.13 8.75
N TYR A 111 16.80 -24.86 8.48
CA TYR A 111 17.45 -24.06 7.44
C TYR A 111 18.69 -23.32 7.95
N LYS A 112 19.12 -23.58 9.19
CA LYS A 112 20.34 -23.02 9.81
C LYS A 112 20.38 -21.50 9.81
N MET A 113 19.23 -20.86 9.98
CA MET A 113 19.12 -19.39 9.92
C MET A 113 19.94 -18.69 11.01
N TYR A 114 20.11 -19.34 12.16
CA TYR A 114 20.92 -18.82 13.26
C TYR A 114 22.41 -18.72 12.91
N GLU A 115 22.92 -19.59 12.05
CA GLU A 115 24.31 -19.49 11.53
C GLU A 115 24.46 -18.28 10.59
N LYS A 116 23.34 -17.76 10.07
CA LYS A 116 23.27 -16.59 9.19
C LYS A 116 22.87 -15.31 9.93
N ASN A 117 22.98 -15.30 11.26
CA ASN A 117 22.54 -14.24 12.15
C ASN A 117 21.06 -13.84 11.99
N CYS A 118 20.23 -14.73 11.43
CA CYS A 118 18.81 -14.47 11.26
C CYS A 118 17.96 -15.22 12.28
N TYR A 119 17.45 -14.48 13.27
CA TYR A 119 16.62 -15.02 14.34
C TYR A 119 15.17 -14.65 14.10
N TYR A 120 14.26 -15.62 14.26
CA TYR A 120 12.85 -15.31 14.37
C TYR A 120 12.58 -14.79 15.78
N VAL A 121 12.28 -13.51 15.97
CA VAL A 121 12.19 -12.88 17.33
C VAL A 121 10.91 -12.09 17.59
N PHE A 122 10.13 -11.79 16.56
CA PHE A 122 8.94 -10.94 16.70
C PHE A 122 7.75 -11.64 17.37
N TYR A 123 7.76 -12.98 17.47
CA TYR A 123 6.73 -13.72 18.20
C TYR A 123 6.71 -13.42 19.71
N LEU A 124 7.79 -12.82 20.25
CA LEU A 124 7.88 -12.40 21.65
C LEU A 124 7.27 -11.01 21.88
N MET A 125 6.82 -10.33 20.83
CA MET A 125 6.36 -8.95 20.91
C MET A 125 4.86 -8.89 21.22
N ASP A 126 4.47 -7.96 22.10
CA ASP A 126 3.07 -7.63 22.31
C ASP A 126 2.44 -7.10 21.01
N GLY A 127 1.15 -7.34 20.81
CA GLY A 127 0.44 -7.00 19.58
C GLY A 127 0.43 -5.49 19.29
N GLU A 128 0.31 -4.64 20.31
CA GLU A 128 0.36 -3.18 20.13
C GLU A 128 1.79 -2.70 19.81
N ASP A 129 2.78 -3.26 20.51
CA ASP A 129 4.19 -2.99 20.20
C ASP A 129 4.56 -3.44 18.79
N TYR A 130 4.02 -4.57 18.32
CA TYR A 130 4.19 -5.05 16.94
C TYR A 130 3.54 -4.12 15.92
N LYS A 131 2.33 -3.61 16.18
CA LYS A 131 1.67 -2.64 15.27
C LYS A 131 2.52 -1.37 15.11
N LYS A 132 3.05 -0.83 16.20
CA LYS A 132 3.97 0.32 16.18
C LYS A 132 5.22 0.01 15.37
N MET A 133 5.84 -1.12 15.66
CA MET A 133 7.02 -1.62 14.97
C MET A 133 6.81 -1.72 13.45
N ARG A 134 5.75 -2.41 13.03
CA ARG A 134 5.38 -2.61 11.64
C ARG A 134 5.17 -1.27 10.93
N LYS A 135 4.45 -0.34 11.56
CA LYS A 135 4.19 0.99 10.98
C LYS A 135 5.50 1.76 10.74
N LEU A 136 6.42 1.75 11.71
CA LEU A 136 7.73 2.38 11.57
C LEU A 136 8.56 1.75 10.44
N TYR A 137 8.67 0.42 10.41
CA TYR A 137 9.45 -0.25 9.37
C TYR A 137 8.88 -0.01 7.97
N ASN A 138 7.56 -0.09 7.80
CA ASN A 138 6.93 0.19 6.50
C ASN A 138 7.23 1.62 6.05
N TYR A 139 7.07 2.59 6.96
CA TYR A 139 7.36 3.99 6.65
C TYR A 139 8.82 4.22 6.26
N ILE A 140 9.76 3.54 6.92
CA ILE A 140 11.18 3.59 6.54
C ILE A 140 11.43 2.93 5.18
N MET A 141 10.85 1.74 4.93
CA MET A 141 10.98 1.06 3.63
C MET A 141 10.48 1.92 2.47
N ASP A 142 9.43 2.67 2.72
CA ASP A 142 8.79 3.51 1.72
C ASP A 142 9.48 4.87 1.54
N TYR A 143 10.50 5.19 2.35
CA TYR A 143 11.21 6.48 2.33
C TYR A 143 11.63 6.89 0.91
N GLY A 144 12.24 5.97 0.14
CA GLY A 144 12.71 6.27 -1.22
C GLY A 144 11.58 6.69 -2.16
N ILE A 145 10.47 5.94 -2.14
CA ILE A 145 9.28 6.22 -2.95
C ILE A 145 8.63 7.53 -2.52
N ILE A 146 8.48 7.75 -1.21
CA ILE A 146 7.89 8.99 -0.69
C ILE A 146 8.76 10.19 -1.07
N LYS A 147 10.08 10.09 -0.93
CA LYS A 147 11.01 11.17 -1.30
C LYS A 147 10.86 11.53 -2.78
N TYR A 148 10.84 10.52 -3.66
CA TYR A 148 10.69 10.70 -5.10
C TYR A 148 9.39 11.42 -5.46
N TYR A 149 8.25 10.97 -4.93
CA TYR A 149 6.94 11.52 -5.34
C TYR A 149 6.47 12.75 -4.54
N ALA A 150 6.85 12.90 -3.27
CA ALA A 150 6.28 13.91 -2.38
C ALA A 150 7.18 15.12 -2.15
N ASN A 151 8.51 14.94 -2.09
CA ASN A 151 9.43 15.95 -1.55
C ASN A 151 9.79 17.07 -2.54
N GLY A 152 9.13 17.12 -3.70
CA GLY A 152 9.23 18.22 -4.67
C GLY A 152 10.47 18.19 -5.56
N GLU A 153 11.23 17.09 -5.58
CA GLU A 153 12.32 16.88 -6.55
C GLU A 153 11.77 16.80 -7.98
N TYR A 154 10.53 16.33 -8.13
CA TYR A 154 9.83 16.19 -9.40
C TYR A 154 8.47 16.89 -9.39
N ASN A 155 7.86 17.06 -10.57
CA ASN A 155 6.61 17.79 -10.75
C ASN A 155 5.36 16.92 -10.48
N TYR A 156 5.37 16.18 -9.36
CA TYR A 156 4.25 15.35 -8.93
C TYR A 156 3.38 16.06 -7.89
N GLU A 157 2.09 15.74 -7.89
CA GLU A 157 1.13 16.21 -6.91
C GLU A 157 0.62 15.05 -6.05
N CYS A 158 0.70 15.23 -4.74
CA CYS A 158 0.08 14.31 -3.79
C CYS A 158 -1.44 14.45 -3.77
N ASN A 159 -2.13 13.33 -3.57
CA ASN A 159 -3.52 13.33 -3.13
C ASN A 159 -3.61 13.38 -1.58
N THR A 160 -4.82 13.44 -1.03
CA THR A 160 -5.05 13.50 0.42
C THR A 160 -4.56 12.24 1.15
N LYS A 161 -4.70 11.04 0.56
CA LYS A 161 -4.23 9.79 1.16
C LYS A 161 -2.71 9.75 1.32
N ASN A 162 -1.97 10.28 0.34
CA ASN A 162 -0.52 10.43 0.41
C ASN A 162 -0.11 11.31 1.59
N VAL A 163 -0.81 12.45 1.78
CA VAL A 163 -0.56 13.37 2.89
C VAL A 163 -0.81 12.67 4.22
N ASP A 164 -1.94 11.97 4.34
CA ASP A 164 -2.29 11.21 5.54
C ASP A 164 -1.24 10.14 5.84
N TYR A 165 -0.78 9.39 4.84
CA TYR A 165 0.26 8.36 5.02
C TYR A 165 1.56 8.92 5.58
N ILE A 166 2.06 10.03 5.03
CA ILE A 166 3.27 10.69 5.52
C ILE A 166 3.08 11.18 6.96
N LYS A 167 1.95 11.85 7.23
CA LYS A 167 1.61 12.36 8.56
C LYS A 167 1.58 11.22 9.58
N ASP A 168 0.96 10.11 9.22
CA ASP A 168 0.85 8.92 10.04
C ASP A 168 2.21 8.28 10.33
N GLY A 169 3.10 8.22 9.34
CA GLY A 169 4.47 7.74 9.49
C GLY A 169 5.29 8.62 10.44
N VAL A 170 5.25 9.95 10.25
CA VAL A 170 5.93 10.91 11.12
C VAL A 170 5.41 10.83 12.56
N ASN A 171 4.10 10.72 12.74
CA ASN A 171 3.50 10.55 14.06
C ASN A 171 3.96 9.25 14.72
N ALA A 172 3.95 8.13 13.99
CA ALA A 172 4.40 6.84 14.50
C ALA A 172 5.87 6.88 14.95
N TYR A 173 6.74 7.50 14.15
CA TYR A 173 8.14 7.70 14.53
C TYR A 173 8.26 8.53 15.82
N ASN A 174 7.54 9.64 15.92
CA ASN A 174 7.60 10.53 17.10
C ASN A 174 7.04 9.88 18.38
N ASP A 175 5.98 9.09 18.26
CA ASP A 175 5.42 8.34 19.38
C ASP A 175 6.40 7.25 19.84
N ILE A 176 6.99 6.49 18.92
CA ILE A 176 8.03 5.51 19.24
C ILE A 176 9.22 6.19 19.90
N LYS A 177 9.69 7.32 19.39
CA LYS A 177 10.79 8.08 19.98
C LYS A 177 10.50 8.48 21.43
N ARG A 178 9.26 8.90 21.72
CA ARG A 178 8.83 9.24 23.09
C ARG A 178 8.81 8.01 23.99
N ASP A 179 8.27 6.90 23.51
CA ASP A 179 8.25 5.64 24.24
C ASP A 179 9.67 5.13 24.54
N CYS A 180 10.58 5.25 23.57
CA CYS A 180 11.97 4.82 23.70
C CYS A 180 12.79 5.67 24.68
N ALA A 181 12.37 6.91 24.95
CA ALA A 181 12.96 7.72 26.00
C ALA A 181 12.62 7.18 27.41
N GLN A 182 11.52 6.43 27.55
CA GLN A 182 11.10 5.82 28.81
C GLN A 182 11.65 4.39 28.96
N ASN A 183 11.62 3.61 27.87
CA ASN A 183 12.18 2.26 27.83
C ASN A 183 12.85 2.02 26.48
N ASN A 184 14.19 2.01 26.46
CA ASN A 184 14.98 1.89 25.25
C ASN A 184 15.28 0.43 24.82
N GLU A 185 14.79 -0.56 25.58
CA GLU A 185 15.04 -2.00 25.36
C GLU A 185 13.97 -2.63 24.47
N LYS A 186 12.84 -1.95 24.25
CA LYS A 186 11.80 -2.44 23.36
C LYS A 186 12.34 -2.62 21.94
N TYR A 187 11.90 -3.68 21.26
CA TYR A 187 12.38 -4.01 19.92
C TYR A 187 12.25 -2.85 18.93
N TYR A 188 11.16 -2.09 18.96
CA TYR A 188 10.99 -0.94 18.05
C TYR A 188 11.97 0.21 18.33
N CYS A 189 12.50 0.29 19.54
CA CYS A 189 13.57 1.23 19.88
C CYS A 189 14.91 0.79 19.30
N ILE A 190 15.17 -0.51 19.29
CA ILE A 190 16.33 -1.09 18.62
C ILE A 190 16.23 -0.84 17.11
N ALA A 191 15.07 -1.13 16.52
CA ALA A 191 14.80 -0.88 15.10
C ALA A 191 15.00 0.59 14.70
N MET A 192 14.41 1.51 15.46
CA MET A 192 14.58 2.94 15.22
C MET A 192 16.06 3.34 15.28
N ARG A 193 16.80 2.87 16.29
CA ARG A 193 18.22 3.17 16.44
C ARG A 193 19.06 2.61 15.30
N ASP A 194 18.77 1.40 14.83
CA ASP A 194 19.50 0.79 13.73
C ASP A 194 19.28 1.55 12.42
N PHE A 195 18.06 2.02 12.17
CA PHE A 195 17.79 2.93 11.06
C PHE A 195 18.61 4.23 11.15
N GLU A 196 18.63 4.87 12.33
CA GLU A 196 19.35 6.13 12.55
C GLU A 196 20.88 6.03 12.41
N LYS A 197 21.44 4.82 12.51
CA LYS A 197 22.89 4.60 12.26
C LYS A 197 23.23 4.67 10.78
N VAL A 198 22.33 4.16 9.93
CA VAL A 198 22.57 4.01 8.48
C VAL A 198 22.04 5.22 7.71
N ASN A 199 20.98 5.86 8.23
CA ASN A 199 20.27 6.94 7.54
C ASN A 199 20.13 8.18 8.43
N ASN A 200 20.03 9.35 7.79
CA ASN A 200 19.76 10.58 8.52
C ASN A 200 18.28 10.65 8.91
N LYS A 201 18.00 10.57 10.21
CA LYS A 201 16.64 10.65 10.78
C LYS A 201 15.86 11.90 10.35
N ASP A 202 16.59 12.99 10.13
CA ASP A 202 16.00 14.25 9.73
C ASP A 202 15.32 14.14 8.37
N ASP A 203 15.82 13.28 7.49
CA ASP A 203 15.28 13.14 6.15
C ASP A 203 13.91 12.47 6.17
N LEU A 204 13.73 11.49 7.06
CA LEU A 204 12.44 10.82 7.28
C LEU A 204 11.42 11.80 7.87
N LEU A 205 11.81 12.57 8.88
CA LEU A 205 10.94 13.53 9.57
C LEU A 205 10.57 14.76 8.72
N LYS A 206 11.39 15.11 7.72
CA LYS A 206 11.16 16.25 6.83
C LYS A 206 10.30 15.91 5.61
N LEU A 207 9.97 14.63 5.40
CA LEU A 207 9.08 14.20 4.32
C LEU A 207 7.74 14.92 4.42
N GLN A 208 7.34 15.54 3.31
CA GLN A 208 6.08 16.25 3.18
C GLN A 208 5.74 16.39 1.70
N CYS A 209 4.45 16.44 1.39
CA CYS A 209 3.99 16.76 0.05
C CYS A 209 4.19 18.25 -0.25
N LYS A 210 5.07 18.58 -1.20
CA LYS A 210 5.32 19.97 -1.62
C LYS A 210 4.21 20.54 -2.49
N LYS A 211 3.54 19.68 -3.26
CA LYS A 211 2.37 20.02 -4.07
C LYS A 211 1.25 19.05 -3.71
N ILE A 212 0.07 19.60 -3.45
CA ILE A 212 -1.12 18.83 -3.11
C ILE A 212 -2.16 19.17 -4.16
N LYS A 213 -2.74 18.14 -4.78
CA LYS A 213 -3.84 18.31 -5.70
C LYS A 213 -5.00 18.97 -4.95
N SER A 214 -5.45 20.12 -5.45
CA SER A 214 -6.67 20.74 -4.93
C SER A 214 -7.85 19.83 -5.24
N GLU A 215 -8.59 19.42 -4.21
CA GLU A 215 -9.85 18.67 -4.38
C GLU A 215 -10.94 19.51 -5.05
N PHE A 216 -10.73 20.83 -5.15
CA PHE A 216 -11.61 21.78 -5.83
C PHE A 216 -10.88 22.39 -7.03
N PRO A 217 -11.45 22.36 -8.25
CA PRO A 217 -10.90 23.09 -9.38
C PRO A 217 -10.75 24.56 -9.02
N SER A 218 -9.60 25.15 -9.35
CA SER A 218 -9.39 26.58 -9.14
C SER A 218 -10.48 27.38 -9.86
N GLU A 219 -10.92 28.49 -9.26
CA GLU A 219 -11.94 29.38 -9.84
C GLU A 219 -11.53 29.92 -11.25
N VAL A 220 -10.24 29.85 -11.57
CA VAL A 220 -9.65 30.19 -12.86
C VAL A 220 -10.11 29.21 -13.97
N GLU A 221 -10.20 27.90 -13.70
CA GLU A 221 -10.66 26.92 -14.70
C GLU A 221 -12.16 27.04 -15.03
N ARG A 222 -12.99 27.49 -14.08
CA ARG A 222 -14.40 27.81 -14.37
C ARG A 222 -14.54 28.97 -15.35
N THR A 223 -13.63 29.93 -15.28
CA THR A 223 -13.71 31.14 -16.09
C THR A 223 -13.32 30.85 -17.55
N ASP A 224 -12.36 29.95 -17.78
CA ASP A 224 -11.96 29.56 -19.14
C ASP A 224 -12.99 28.68 -19.84
N GLN A 225 -13.68 27.79 -19.12
CA GLN A 225 -14.79 26.99 -19.68
C GLN A 225 -16.02 27.86 -20.02
N LEU A 226 -16.31 28.89 -19.21
CA LEU A 226 -17.38 29.84 -19.50
C LEU A 226 -17.07 30.75 -20.70
N ARG A 227 -15.78 31.12 -20.90
CA ARG A 227 -15.36 31.93 -22.06
C ARG A 227 -15.38 31.13 -23.37
N GLN A 228 -15.05 29.84 -23.35
CA GLN A 228 -15.14 28.99 -24.56
C GLN A 228 -16.59 28.69 -24.97
N GLY A 229 -17.52 28.58 -24.02
CA GLY A 229 -18.95 28.37 -24.32
C GLY A 229 -19.66 29.60 -24.93
N GLN A 230 -19.20 30.82 -24.64
CA GLN A 230 -19.82 32.05 -25.14
C GLN A 230 -19.42 32.43 -26.56
N HIS A 231 -18.32 31.91 -27.10
CA HIS A 231 -17.92 32.14 -28.49
C HIS A 231 -18.61 31.20 -29.48
N ALA A 232 -19.11 30.04 -29.06
CA ALA A 232 -19.80 29.09 -29.93
C ALA A 232 -21.30 29.38 -30.13
N PHE A 233 -21.91 30.26 -29.32
CA PHE A 233 -23.36 30.52 -29.37
C PHE A 233 -23.75 31.80 -30.13
N ARG A 234 -22.77 32.62 -30.57
CA ARG A 234 -23.05 33.94 -31.17
C ARG A 234 -23.18 33.93 -32.70
N ASP A 235 -22.86 32.82 -33.37
CA ASP A 235 -22.86 32.73 -34.84
C ASP A 235 -24.07 31.98 -35.44
N ALA A 236 -25.11 31.71 -34.65
CA ALA A 236 -26.23 30.87 -35.09
C ALA A 236 -27.62 31.49 -34.91
N TYR A 237 -27.82 32.80 -35.09
CA TYR A 237 -29.18 33.36 -35.24
C TYR A 237 -29.21 34.59 -36.16
N HIS A 238 -29.34 34.33 -37.46
CA HIS A 238 -29.94 35.26 -38.41
C HIS A 238 -30.99 34.49 -39.21
N SER A 239 -32.28 34.68 -38.88
CA SER A 239 -33.40 34.74 -39.83
C SER A 239 -34.76 34.72 -39.09
N ASP A 240 -35.40 35.89 -39.13
CA ASP A 240 -36.81 36.17 -39.46
C ASP A 240 -38.01 35.49 -38.75
N GLY A 241 -38.93 36.36 -38.28
CA GLY A 241 -40.38 36.23 -38.40
C GLY A 241 -41.19 35.38 -37.39
N SER A 242 -41.83 36.00 -36.39
CA SER A 242 -43.29 36.33 -36.40
C SER A 242 -43.81 36.67 -35.00
N GLN A 243 -44.75 37.62 -34.95
CA GLN A 243 -45.46 38.08 -33.76
C GLN A 243 -46.48 37.04 -33.25
N VAL A 244 -46.73 36.97 -31.92
CA VAL A 244 -48.07 37.03 -31.30
C VAL A 244 -47.93 37.52 -29.83
N GLN A 245 -48.94 38.29 -29.45
CA GLN A 245 -49.18 39.17 -28.30
C GLN A 245 -49.78 38.45 -27.08
N GLY A 246 -49.57 38.96 -25.86
CA GLY A 246 -50.59 38.85 -24.79
C GLY A 246 -50.15 38.66 -23.32
N ASN A 247 -50.00 39.80 -22.63
CA ASN A 247 -50.46 40.13 -21.26
C ASN A 247 -49.75 39.64 -19.97
N GLN A 248 -49.67 40.63 -19.05
CA GLN A 248 -49.21 40.67 -17.65
C GLN A 248 -50.12 39.85 -16.72
N MET A 249 -49.62 39.20 -15.67
CA MET A 249 -49.53 39.60 -14.24
C MET A 249 -49.77 38.25 -13.52
N GLU A 250 -49.07 37.77 -12.50
CA GLU A 250 -49.05 38.27 -11.13
C GLU A 250 -48.18 37.33 -10.26
N SER A 251 -47.71 37.89 -9.15
CA SER A 251 -46.77 37.31 -8.20
C SER A 251 -47.43 36.27 -7.30
N GLU A 252 -46.89 35.04 -7.22
CA GLU A 252 -47.14 34.14 -6.08
C GLU A 252 -45.84 33.43 -5.65
N THR A 253 -45.45 33.67 -4.41
CA THR A 253 -44.42 32.95 -3.65
C THR A 253 -44.80 31.48 -3.50
N PRO A 254 -43.89 30.50 -3.65
CA PRO A 254 -44.21 29.13 -3.31
C PRO A 254 -44.14 28.97 -1.79
N ASP A 255 -45.30 28.76 -1.18
CA ASP A 255 -45.46 28.26 0.18
C ASP A 255 -44.64 26.98 0.39
N SER A 256 -43.97 26.93 1.54
CA SER A 256 -43.26 25.76 2.04
C SER A 256 -44.27 24.66 2.40
N HIS A 257 -44.52 23.71 1.48
CA HIS A 257 -45.14 22.45 1.84
C HIS A 257 -44.15 21.62 2.66
N SER A 258 -44.30 21.64 3.99
CA SER A 258 -43.62 20.70 4.88
C SER A 258 -44.20 19.30 4.65
N LEU A 259 -43.58 18.53 3.74
CA LEU A 259 -43.84 17.10 3.58
C LEU A 259 -43.58 16.40 4.92
N SER A 260 -44.54 15.60 5.39
CA SER A 260 -44.39 14.94 6.68
C SER A 260 -43.28 13.90 6.60
N THR A 261 -42.56 13.68 7.69
CA THR A 261 -41.50 12.64 7.79
C THR A 261 -41.99 11.27 7.33
N PHE A 262 -43.29 10.99 7.46
CA PHE A 262 -43.91 9.75 7.03
C PHE A 262 -43.95 9.61 5.49
N GLU A 263 -44.20 10.69 4.75
CA GLU A 263 -44.23 10.69 3.29
C GLU A 263 -42.83 10.52 2.69
N ILE A 264 -41.81 11.11 3.33
CA ILE A 264 -40.39 10.94 2.96
C ILE A 264 -39.96 9.48 3.19
N VAL A 265 -40.30 8.92 4.36
CA VAL A 265 -39.95 7.53 4.69
C VAL A 265 -40.63 6.55 3.72
N MET A 266 -41.90 6.78 3.39
CA MET A 266 -42.62 5.92 2.45
C MET A 266 -42.08 6.06 1.02
N SER A 267 -41.73 7.27 0.57
CA SER A 267 -41.11 7.49 -0.74
C SER A 267 -39.76 6.76 -0.89
N LEU A 268 -39.00 6.62 0.20
CA LEU A 268 -37.74 5.88 0.20
C LEU A 268 -37.97 4.36 0.31
N PHE A 269 -38.92 3.89 1.13
CA PHE A 269 -39.10 2.46 1.40
C PHE A 269 -39.63 1.65 0.20
N PHE A 270 -40.57 2.20 -0.57
CA PHE A 270 -41.22 1.46 -1.68
C PHE A 270 -40.27 1.08 -2.82
N PRO A 271 -39.35 1.95 -3.29
CA PRO A 271 -38.33 1.59 -4.27
C PRO A 271 -37.38 0.49 -3.78
N PHE A 272 -36.95 0.54 -2.51
CA PHE A 272 -36.07 -0.49 -1.94
C PHE A 272 -36.73 -1.87 -1.89
N LEU A 273 -38.02 -1.94 -1.54
CA LEU A 273 -38.74 -3.21 -1.52
C LEU A 273 -38.88 -3.79 -2.94
N GLY A 274 -39.17 -2.95 -3.93
CA GLY A 274 -39.23 -3.36 -5.34
C GLY A 274 -37.88 -3.88 -5.84
N LEU A 275 -36.79 -3.20 -5.48
CA LEU A 275 -35.43 -3.60 -5.83
C LEU A 275 -35.07 -4.99 -5.26
N LEU A 276 -35.44 -5.28 -4.01
CA LEU A 276 -35.19 -6.58 -3.37
C LEU A 276 -35.96 -7.73 -4.06
N VAL A 277 -37.20 -7.48 -4.48
CA VAL A 277 -37.99 -8.49 -5.21
C VAL A 277 -37.40 -8.75 -6.59
N ILE A 278 -36.93 -7.70 -7.29
CA ILE A 278 -36.24 -7.84 -8.58
C ILE A 278 -34.95 -8.63 -8.41
N PHE A 279 -34.12 -8.32 -7.41
CA PHE A 279 -32.90 -9.08 -7.12
C PHE A 279 -33.19 -10.54 -6.76
N PHE A 280 -34.27 -10.82 -6.02
CA PHE A 280 -34.67 -12.19 -5.70
C PHE A 280 -35.12 -12.98 -6.94
N ILE A 281 -35.88 -12.35 -7.84
CA ILE A 281 -36.29 -12.96 -9.12
C ILE A 281 -35.06 -13.16 -10.01
N LEU A 282 -34.18 -12.17 -10.16
CA LEU A 282 -32.93 -12.32 -10.91
C LEU A 282 -32.03 -13.40 -10.30
N TYR A 283 -31.90 -13.48 -8.98
CA TYR A 283 -31.15 -14.54 -8.33
C TYR A 283 -31.72 -15.94 -8.64
N LYS A 284 -33.06 -16.08 -8.67
CA LYS A 284 -33.73 -17.35 -8.96
C LYS A 284 -33.71 -17.74 -10.44
N PHE A 285 -33.67 -16.78 -11.37
CA PHE A 285 -33.81 -17.00 -12.80
C PHE A 285 -32.56 -16.71 -13.63
N THR A 286 -31.49 -16.17 -13.05
CA THR A 286 -30.21 -16.00 -13.75
C THR A 286 -29.35 -17.24 -13.47
N PRO A 287 -28.92 -18.03 -14.48
CA PRO A 287 -28.21 -19.28 -14.28
C PRO A 287 -26.72 -19.04 -13.98
N PHE A 288 -26.40 -18.26 -12.94
CA PHE A 288 -25.02 -18.01 -12.52
C PHE A 288 -24.47 -19.06 -11.55
N GLY A 289 -25.30 -19.99 -11.06
CA GLY A 289 -24.87 -21.09 -10.18
C GLY A 289 -23.92 -22.09 -10.83
N SER A 290 -23.86 -22.17 -12.17
CA SER A 290 -22.92 -23.05 -12.90
C SER A 290 -21.69 -22.33 -13.48
N TRP A 291 -21.61 -21.00 -13.41
CA TRP A 291 -20.49 -20.26 -14.01
C TRP A 291 -19.37 -19.92 -13.04
N LEU A 292 -19.64 -19.98 -11.73
CA LEU A 292 -18.63 -19.76 -10.69
C LEU A 292 -17.60 -20.89 -10.57
N ASP A 293 -17.85 -22.07 -11.16
CA ASP A 293 -16.93 -23.22 -11.08
C ASP A 293 -16.03 -23.39 -12.32
N SER A 294 -16.38 -22.77 -13.47
CA SER A 294 -15.65 -23.02 -14.73
C SER A 294 -14.39 -22.16 -14.96
N ASN A 295 -14.19 -21.11 -14.16
CA ASN A 295 -13.08 -20.16 -14.34
C ASN A 295 -11.89 -20.39 -13.40
N VAL A 296 -11.97 -21.35 -12.47
CA VAL A 296 -10.85 -21.70 -11.58
C VAL A 296 -9.81 -22.59 -12.28
N LEU A 297 -10.19 -23.32 -13.34
CA LEU A 297 -9.32 -24.26 -14.05
C LEU A 297 -8.63 -23.72 -15.32
N LYS A 298 -8.80 -22.44 -15.68
CA LYS A 298 -8.18 -21.83 -16.88
C LYS A 298 -7.06 -20.82 -16.62
N ARG A 299 -6.46 -20.80 -15.42
CA ARG A 299 -5.25 -19.99 -15.14
C ARG A 299 -3.91 -20.72 -15.34
N LYS A 300 -3.86 -21.71 -16.23
CA LYS A 300 -2.59 -22.14 -16.84
C LYS A 300 -2.40 -21.34 -18.13
N LYS A 301 -1.37 -20.48 -18.13
CA LYS A 301 -0.81 -19.74 -19.28
C LYS A 301 -1.35 -18.31 -19.50
N ILE A 302 -1.01 -17.39 -18.59
CA ILE A 302 -0.53 -16.02 -18.88
C ILE A 302 0.36 -15.64 -17.69
N SER A 303 1.67 -15.75 -17.88
CA SER A 303 2.73 -15.34 -16.96
C SER A 303 3.61 -14.35 -17.72
N HIS A 304 3.05 -13.20 -18.06
CA HIS A 304 3.81 -12.01 -18.45
C HIS A 304 2.99 -10.81 -17.98
N ASN A 305 3.68 -9.82 -17.41
CA ASN A 305 3.19 -8.53 -16.88
C ASN A 305 2.93 -8.42 -15.36
N LEU A 306 3.67 -9.17 -14.54
CA LEU A 306 3.98 -8.72 -13.16
C LEU A 306 5.41 -8.15 -13.05
N HIS A 307 6.20 -8.26 -14.11
CA HIS A 307 7.61 -7.89 -14.10
C HIS A 307 7.84 -6.39 -14.37
N GLU A 308 6.90 -5.71 -15.04
CA GLU A 308 7.08 -4.33 -15.51
C GLU A 308 6.92 -3.30 -14.37
N ASP A 309 5.94 -3.49 -13.48
CA ASP A 309 5.72 -2.63 -12.32
C ASP A 309 6.81 -2.82 -11.24
N ASP A 310 7.29 -4.06 -11.07
CA ASP A 310 8.41 -4.34 -10.16
C ASP A 310 9.74 -3.83 -10.75
N GLU A 311 9.97 -3.93 -12.07
CA GLU A 311 11.15 -3.34 -12.73
C GLU A 311 11.18 -1.82 -12.62
N THR A 312 10.03 -1.15 -12.77
CA THR A 312 9.96 0.32 -12.62
C THR A 312 10.19 0.76 -11.19
N ALA A 313 9.61 0.07 -10.20
CA ALA A 313 9.91 0.31 -8.79
C ALA A 313 11.39 0.05 -8.47
N GLU A 314 11.99 -0.99 -9.05
CA GLU A 314 13.42 -1.32 -8.86
C GLU A 314 14.37 -0.33 -9.54
N ASP A 315 14.05 0.15 -10.74
CA ASP A 315 14.78 1.22 -11.42
C ASP A 315 14.71 2.54 -10.64
N ILE A 316 13.55 2.86 -10.03
CA ILE A 316 13.40 4.04 -9.16
C ILE A 316 14.22 3.87 -7.87
N LEU A 317 14.20 2.68 -7.26
CA LEU A 317 15.01 2.39 -6.06
C LEU A 317 16.50 2.49 -6.37
N ASP A 318 16.97 1.89 -7.46
CA ASP A 318 18.38 1.94 -7.87
C ASP A 318 18.85 3.38 -8.12
N LYS A 319 18.03 4.20 -8.80
CA LYS A 319 18.30 5.64 -8.98
C LYS A 319 18.35 6.40 -7.66
N THR A 320 17.44 6.08 -6.74
CA THR A 320 17.33 6.78 -5.44
C THR A 320 18.48 6.42 -4.50
N TYR A 321 18.87 5.15 -4.41
CA TYR A 321 20.00 4.69 -3.59
C TYR A 321 21.35 5.06 -4.19
N SER A 322 21.50 5.01 -5.52
CA SER A 322 22.72 5.47 -6.21
C SER A 322 23.00 6.95 -5.94
N HIS A 323 21.95 7.77 -5.82
CA HIS A 323 22.11 9.18 -5.46
C HIS A 323 22.51 9.37 -3.98
N MET A 324 22.04 8.52 -3.06
CA MET A 324 22.41 8.58 -1.63
C MET A 324 23.84 8.09 -1.35
N ASN A 325 24.40 7.24 -2.20
CA ASN A 325 25.76 6.71 -2.06
C ASN A 325 26.85 7.59 -2.68
N THR A 326 26.57 8.84 -3.07
CA THR A 326 27.63 9.76 -3.51
C THR A 326 28.38 10.31 -2.30
N PRO A 327 29.65 9.93 -2.06
CA PRO A 327 30.43 10.54 -1.00
C PRO A 327 30.72 11.97 -1.45
N TYR A 328 30.40 12.90 -0.57
CA TYR A 328 30.86 14.28 -0.58
C TYR A 328 32.32 14.35 -1.06
N GLN A 329 32.55 15.12 -2.12
CA GLN A 329 33.84 15.29 -2.81
C GLN A 329 35.01 15.41 -1.83
N SER A 330 35.95 14.46 -1.88
CA SER A 330 37.34 14.72 -1.52
C SER A 330 38.15 14.85 -2.81
N LYS A 331 38.90 15.96 -2.91
CA LYS A 331 39.79 16.31 -4.01
C LYS A 331 40.64 15.11 -4.45
N LEU A 332 40.37 14.59 -5.65
CA LEU A 332 41.31 13.73 -6.34
C LEU A 332 42.44 14.62 -6.89
N HIS A 333 43.62 14.55 -6.27
CA HIS A 333 44.83 15.10 -6.86
C HIS A 333 45.16 14.31 -8.13
N GLN A 334 45.23 15.03 -9.26
CA GLN A 334 45.79 14.51 -10.50
C GLN A 334 47.27 14.22 -10.30
N VAL A 335 47.64 12.93 -10.27
CA VAL A 335 49.02 12.49 -10.47
C VAL A 335 49.16 12.17 -11.96
N GLY A 336 49.83 13.07 -12.70
CA GLY A 336 50.26 12.82 -14.06
C GLY A 336 51.44 11.86 -14.07
N TYR A 337 51.32 10.74 -14.79
CA TYR A 337 52.43 9.88 -15.11
C TYR A 337 53.27 10.53 -16.22
N ASN A 338 54.54 10.79 -15.93
CA ASN A 338 55.55 11.03 -16.97
C ASN A 338 56.13 9.67 -17.38
N SER A 339 56.05 9.37 -18.67
CA SER A 339 56.75 8.24 -19.27
C SER A 339 58.25 8.54 -19.38
N LEU A 340 59.08 7.53 -19.08
CA LEU A 340 60.48 7.44 -19.50
C LEU A 340 60.61 6.35 -20.55
#